data_AF-A0A9E1GJG0-F1
#
_entry.id   AF-A0A9E1GJG0-F1
#
_cell.length_a   1.000
_cell.length_b   1.000
_cell.length_c   1.000
_cell.angle_alpha   90.00
_cell.angle_beta   90.00
_cell.angle_gamma   90.00
#
_symmetry.space_group_name_H-M   'P 1'
#
loop_
_entity.id
_entity.type
_entity.pdbx_description
1 polymer ?
#
loop_
_entity_poly.entity_id
_entity_poly.type
_entity_poly.pdbx_seq_one_letter_code
_entity_poly.pdbx_strand_id
1 'polypeptide(L)'
;MKHFISRRNFLKAAGVTAAASAMAAAVPQASAGFLTGKDAAVTILYTNDVHTYIDNKSPKLTYAAIAAMKQGYVDEGKPVLLVDAGDHIQGTAYGSMDDGATIIELMNEAGYDIATLGNHEFDYGMARAKAIIKEADFPYVSCNWVDLRTGLRVLPAVKLFPAGGKWIAFVGITTPESFTKSTPAYFMNAKQTKYIYDILGGDDGRKLYDAVQKAIDKAKTLGADIIIGLGHLGVDPSSSPWTSEEVIANTTGFDAFIDGHSHTVMENKQVYDAAGKAVTLTQTGSYLANVGKMTIAEDGAITTELISTADVSDAAVAATAEAWINDVDAMLGEQIATTDINFYINDPATGKRRIRMGETNLGDFVADGIYTYFNEVEQLDCDVAMMNGGGIRTNVDAGKWTFKTCKQISPFGNVACLMSVTGKQIQDALEFGARFVGPEGKENGGFLHVAGATYEIHTDIPNTVLTDDKNVWMGSATGTPRVQNVRIYNKKTG
;
A
#
# COMPACT_ATOMS: atom_id res chain seq x y z
N MET A 1 3.38 -15.26 38.11
CA MET A 1 3.98 -13.98 37.68
C MET A 1 4.59 -14.17 36.30
N LYS A 2 3.89 -13.73 35.26
CA LYS A 2 4.37 -13.77 33.88
C LYS A 2 4.96 -12.40 33.56
N HIS A 3 6.24 -12.36 33.23
CA HIS A 3 6.94 -11.12 32.86
C HIS A 3 6.57 -10.75 31.43
N PHE A 4 5.78 -9.69 31.26
CA PHE A 4 5.65 -9.01 29.97
C PHE A 4 6.97 -8.29 29.67
N ILE A 5 7.61 -8.64 28.56
CA ILE A 5 8.79 -7.95 28.06
C ILE A 5 8.32 -6.62 27.47
N SER A 6 8.52 -5.51 28.18
CA SER A 6 8.22 -4.18 27.66
C SER A 6 9.32 -3.69 26.69
N ARG A 7 8.94 -2.84 25.73
CA ARG A 7 9.76 -2.16 24.69
C ARG A 7 11.15 -1.65 25.12
N ARG A 8 11.41 -1.48 26.42
CA ARG A 8 12.73 -1.04 26.95
C ARG A 8 13.81 -2.13 26.96
N ASN A 9 13.47 -3.42 26.86
CA ASN A 9 14.46 -4.50 26.93
C ASN A 9 15.02 -4.91 25.56
N PHE A 10 14.34 -4.57 24.46
CA PHE A 10 14.84 -4.84 23.11
C PHE A 10 15.99 -3.91 22.71
N LEU A 11 16.02 -2.67 23.24
CA LEU A 11 17.05 -1.68 22.94
C LEU A 11 18.36 -1.84 23.74
N LYS A 12 18.53 -2.90 24.52
CA LYS A 12 19.76 -3.15 25.32
C LYS A 12 20.68 -4.23 24.75
N ALA A 13 20.31 -4.91 23.66
CA ALA A 13 21.16 -5.88 22.98
C ALA A 13 22.04 -5.25 21.86
N ALA A 14 21.74 -4.03 21.42
CA ALA A 14 22.59 -3.27 20.51
C ALA A 14 23.63 -2.49 21.31
N GLY A 15 24.77 -3.12 21.57
CA GLY A 15 25.91 -2.53 22.26
C GLY A 15 26.43 -1.28 21.55
N VAL A 16 26.37 -0.17 22.28
CA VAL A 16 27.01 1.11 21.98
C VAL A 16 28.52 0.90 21.78
N THR A 17 29.03 1.21 20.59
CA THR A 17 30.44 1.59 20.43
C THR A 17 30.48 3.03 19.94
N ALA A 18 30.90 3.93 20.83
CA ALA A 18 31.16 5.31 20.50
C ALA A 18 32.47 5.41 19.70
N ALA A 19 32.41 6.00 18.51
CA ALA A 19 33.57 6.64 17.88
C ALA A 19 33.09 7.93 17.22
N ALA A 20 33.46 9.05 17.84
CA ALA A 20 33.28 10.38 17.30
C ALA A 20 34.41 10.72 16.31
N SER A 21 34.03 11.51 15.30
CA SER A 21 34.87 12.45 14.54
C SER A 21 35.81 11.88 13.46
N ALA A 22 35.33 11.89 12.22
CA ALA A 22 35.96 12.63 11.12
C ALA A 22 34.97 12.79 9.95
N MET A 23 34.38 13.98 9.82
CA MET A 23 33.81 14.43 8.55
C MET A 23 34.96 14.55 7.55
N ALA A 24 35.06 13.60 6.64
CA ALA A 24 35.75 13.77 5.37
C ALA A 24 34.84 13.19 4.30
N ALA A 25 34.53 13.99 3.29
CA ALA A 25 33.69 13.65 2.16
C ALA A 25 34.12 12.32 1.53
N ALA A 26 33.27 11.30 1.67
CA ALA A 26 33.28 10.12 0.82
C ALA A 26 31.86 10.01 0.26
N VAL A 27 31.66 10.65 -0.89
CA VAL A 27 30.53 10.36 -1.77
C VAL A 27 30.68 8.88 -2.14
N PRO A 28 29.69 8.00 -1.89
CA PRO A 28 29.71 6.66 -2.46
C PRO A 28 29.69 6.84 -3.98
N GLN A 29 30.81 6.51 -4.60
CA GLN A 29 31.00 6.54 -6.04
C GLN A 29 30.43 5.24 -6.61
N ALA A 30 29.10 5.19 -6.72
CA ALA A 30 28.31 4.24 -7.51
C ALA A 30 26.93 4.91 -7.68
N SER A 31 26.38 5.25 -8.84
CA SER A 31 26.64 4.82 -10.20
C SER A 31 26.39 5.99 -11.15
N ALA A 32 27.46 6.58 -11.68
CA ALA A 32 27.43 7.30 -12.95
C ALA A 32 28.15 6.43 -13.99
N GLY A 33 27.76 5.16 -14.06
CA GLY A 33 27.96 4.40 -15.28
C GLY A 33 27.04 5.02 -16.31
N PHE A 34 27.58 5.86 -17.19
CA PHE A 34 26.89 6.20 -18.44
C PHE A 34 26.41 4.87 -19.03
N LEU A 35 25.08 4.65 -19.08
CA LEU A 35 24.50 3.47 -19.72
C LEU A 35 24.90 3.53 -21.20
N THR A 36 25.98 2.84 -21.55
CA THR A 36 26.66 2.97 -22.84
C THR A 36 25.89 2.21 -23.89
N GLY A 37 25.11 2.95 -24.66
CA GLY A 37 24.47 2.50 -25.89
C GLY A 37 23.72 3.68 -26.47
N LYS A 38 24.41 4.51 -27.26
CA LYS A 38 23.73 5.57 -28.01
C LYS A 38 22.74 4.87 -28.95
N ASP A 39 21.46 5.20 -28.82
CA ASP A 39 20.35 4.62 -29.58
C ASP A 39 19.99 3.17 -29.20
N ALA A 40 20.41 2.66 -28.04
CA ALA A 40 20.03 1.32 -27.58
C ALA A 40 18.62 1.28 -26.94
N ALA A 41 17.93 0.15 -27.10
CA ALA A 41 16.68 -0.12 -26.37
C ALA A 41 16.91 -0.08 -24.85
N VAL A 42 15.96 0.54 -24.11
CA VAL A 42 16.02 0.66 -22.66
C VAL A 42 15.01 -0.27 -22.01
N THR A 43 15.45 -1.00 -20.98
CA THR A 43 14.58 -1.83 -20.15
C THR A 43 14.24 -1.10 -18.86
N ILE A 44 12.97 -1.13 -18.45
CA ILE A 44 12.53 -0.70 -17.12
C ILE A 44 11.86 -1.90 -16.47
N LEU A 45 12.48 -2.44 -15.44
CA LEU A 45 11.89 -3.42 -14.54
C LEU A 45 11.07 -2.66 -13.48
N TYR A 46 9.90 -3.18 -13.11
CA TYR A 46 9.06 -2.53 -12.11
C TYR A 46 8.25 -3.48 -11.25
N THR A 47 7.94 -3.00 -10.05
CA THR A 47 7.08 -3.66 -9.06
C THR A 47 6.03 -2.69 -8.52
N ASN A 48 4.96 -3.23 -7.96
CA ASN A 48 3.97 -2.49 -7.17
C ASN A 48 3.36 -3.46 -6.13
N ASP A 49 2.88 -2.93 -5.01
CA ASP A 49 2.08 -3.67 -4.03
C ASP A 49 2.74 -4.97 -3.54
N VAL A 50 4.06 -4.95 -3.35
CA VAL A 50 4.82 -6.11 -2.84
C VAL A 50 4.31 -6.52 -1.47
N HIS A 51 3.87 -5.54 -0.66
CA HIS A 51 3.26 -5.77 0.63
C HIS A 51 4.05 -6.72 1.53
N THR A 52 5.38 -6.65 1.47
CA THR A 52 6.30 -7.43 2.31
C THR A 52 6.24 -8.96 2.07
N TYR A 53 5.65 -9.42 0.97
CA TYR A 53 5.64 -10.84 0.58
C TYR A 53 7.03 -11.25 0.07
N ILE A 54 7.92 -11.60 1.01
CA ILE A 54 9.33 -11.90 0.73
C ILE A 54 9.71 -13.38 0.93
N ASP A 55 8.77 -14.22 1.39
CA ASP A 55 9.10 -15.55 1.91
C ASP A 55 9.19 -16.68 0.89
N ASN A 56 9.05 -16.36 -0.39
CA ASN A 56 9.18 -17.29 -1.51
C ASN A 56 8.24 -18.51 -1.40
N LYS A 57 7.09 -18.37 -0.73
CA LYS A 57 6.10 -19.47 -0.63
C LYS A 57 5.05 -19.38 -1.72
N SER A 58 4.40 -18.24 -1.84
CA SER A 58 3.44 -17.95 -2.90
C SER A 58 3.05 -16.46 -2.85
N PRO A 59 3.44 -15.64 -3.83
CA PRO A 59 4.25 -15.94 -5.02
C PRO A 59 5.73 -16.32 -4.74
N LYS A 60 6.45 -16.76 -5.78
CA LYS A 60 7.85 -17.24 -5.69
C LYS A 60 8.92 -16.23 -6.13
N LEU A 61 8.53 -15.12 -6.75
CA LEU A 61 9.50 -14.08 -7.07
C LEU A 61 9.96 -13.41 -5.78
N THR A 62 11.21 -12.97 -5.78
CA THR A 62 11.87 -12.37 -4.62
C THR A 62 12.67 -11.15 -5.05
N TYR A 63 13.01 -10.29 -4.10
CA TYR A 63 13.98 -9.20 -4.33
C TYR A 63 15.32 -9.72 -4.86
N ALA A 64 15.75 -10.91 -4.43
CA ALA A 64 16.97 -11.55 -4.93
C ALA A 64 16.88 -11.92 -6.42
N ALA A 65 15.73 -12.41 -6.88
CA ALA A 65 15.50 -12.67 -8.30
C ALA A 65 15.48 -11.36 -9.10
N ILE A 66 14.84 -10.30 -8.60
CA ILE A 66 14.81 -8.98 -9.22
C ILE A 66 16.21 -8.39 -9.35
N ALA A 67 17.01 -8.48 -8.28
CA ALA A 67 18.40 -8.04 -8.26
C ALA A 67 19.22 -8.74 -9.35
N ALA A 68 19.11 -10.06 -9.45
CA ALA A 68 19.79 -10.83 -10.49
C ALA A 68 19.30 -10.53 -11.91
N MET A 69 18.00 -10.28 -12.11
CA MET A 69 17.47 -9.83 -13.40
C MET A 69 18.11 -8.51 -13.81
N LYS A 70 18.09 -7.50 -12.93
CA LYS A 70 18.70 -6.20 -13.20
C LYS A 70 20.19 -6.36 -13.51
N GLN A 71 20.91 -7.13 -12.69
CA GLN A 71 22.34 -7.36 -12.87
C GLN A 71 22.65 -8.04 -14.20
N GLY A 72 21.81 -8.98 -14.66
CA GLY A 72 21.98 -9.61 -15.98
C GLY A 72 21.96 -8.61 -17.13
N TYR A 73 21.06 -7.61 -17.09
CA TYR A 73 21.07 -6.52 -18.09
C TYR A 73 22.33 -5.65 -17.99
N VAL A 74 22.79 -5.36 -16.78
CA VAL A 74 24.03 -4.59 -16.54
C VAL A 74 25.25 -5.35 -17.09
N ASP A 75 25.35 -6.65 -16.85
CA ASP A 75 26.45 -7.51 -17.31
C ASP A 75 26.48 -7.63 -18.84
N GLU A 76 25.31 -7.59 -19.49
CA GLU A 76 25.18 -7.52 -20.94
C GLU A 76 25.43 -6.12 -21.53
N GLY A 77 25.69 -5.11 -20.68
CA GLY A 77 25.89 -3.72 -21.08
C GLY A 77 24.61 -3.05 -21.60
N LYS A 78 23.43 -3.56 -21.25
CA LYS A 78 22.14 -3.03 -21.69
C LYS A 78 21.62 -1.97 -20.71
N PRO A 79 21.07 -0.84 -21.19
CA PRO A 79 20.43 0.14 -20.33
C PRO A 79 19.24 -0.46 -19.57
N VAL A 80 19.29 -0.42 -18.24
CA VAL A 80 18.22 -0.91 -17.37
C VAL A 80 17.96 0.04 -16.20
N LEU A 81 16.69 0.21 -15.84
CA LEU A 81 16.23 0.84 -14.61
C LEU A 81 15.30 -0.12 -13.86
N LEU A 82 15.25 -0.03 -12.54
CA LEU A 82 14.36 -0.77 -11.66
C LEU A 82 13.57 0.22 -10.80
N VAL A 83 12.24 0.18 -10.87
CA VAL A 83 11.38 1.19 -10.23
C VAL A 83 10.24 0.56 -9.43
N ASP A 84 9.77 1.24 -8.39
CA ASP A 84 8.64 0.76 -7.57
C ASP A 84 7.47 1.74 -7.57
N ALA A 85 6.26 1.21 -7.76
CA ALA A 85 5.03 1.98 -7.78
C ALA A 85 4.32 2.06 -6.42
N GLY A 86 4.97 1.78 -5.29
CA GLY A 86 4.45 1.98 -3.92
C GLY A 86 3.87 0.72 -3.26
N ASP A 87 3.51 0.86 -1.97
CA ASP A 87 2.97 -0.18 -1.08
C ASP A 87 3.90 -1.40 -0.87
N HIS A 88 5.17 -1.14 -0.57
CA HIS A 88 6.18 -2.18 -0.31
C HIS A 88 6.39 -2.46 1.20
N ILE A 89 6.25 -1.46 2.09
CA ILE A 89 6.71 -1.58 3.49
C ILE A 89 5.76 -2.26 4.48
N GLN A 90 4.52 -2.54 4.09
CA GLN A 90 3.49 -3.11 4.98
C GLN A 90 2.64 -4.16 4.27
N GLY A 91 2.24 -5.21 4.98
CA GLY A 91 1.28 -6.21 4.50
C GLY A 91 1.34 -7.56 5.20
N THR A 92 2.52 -7.96 5.67
CA THR A 92 2.73 -9.18 6.46
C THR A 92 3.56 -8.88 7.71
N ALA A 93 3.70 -9.87 8.57
CA ALA A 93 4.59 -9.79 9.74
C ALA A 93 6.02 -9.35 9.39
N TYR A 94 6.53 -9.64 8.19
CA TYR A 94 7.91 -9.30 7.84
C TYR A 94 8.15 -7.80 7.74
N GLY A 95 7.17 -6.98 7.36
CA GLY A 95 7.32 -5.51 7.45
C GLY A 95 6.80 -4.94 8.78
N SER A 96 5.83 -5.60 9.42
CA SER A 96 5.25 -5.08 10.67
C SER A 96 6.16 -5.21 11.89
N MET A 97 7.18 -6.08 11.84
CA MET A 97 8.06 -6.33 12.99
C MET A 97 9.16 -5.28 13.15
N ASP A 98 9.49 -4.54 12.09
CA ASP A 98 10.53 -3.50 12.08
C ASP A 98 10.08 -2.21 11.37
N ASP A 99 8.77 -2.04 11.22
CA ASP A 99 8.13 -0.92 10.53
C ASP A 99 8.67 -0.74 9.08
N GLY A 100 9.03 -1.84 8.42
CA GLY A 100 9.44 -1.92 7.02
C GLY A 100 10.90 -1.60 6.74
N ALA A 101 11.75 -1.50 7.77
CA ALA A 101 13.18 -1.17 7.61
C ALA A 101 13.92 -2.19 6.73
N THR A 102 13.73 -3.49 6.98
CA THR A 102 14.37 -4.56 6.22
C THR A 102 13.88 -4.59 4.77
N ILE A 103 12.64 -4.15 4.50
CA ILE A 103 12.15 -4.05 3.12
C ILE A 103 12.90 -2.97 2.34
N ILE A 104 13.17 -1.82 2.97
CA ILE A 104 14.01 -0.78 2.35
C ILE A 104 15.44 -1.28 2.14
N GLU A 105 16.00 -2.02 3.10
CA GLU A 105 17.32 -2.65 2.95
C GLU A 105 17.36 -3.60 1.74
N LEU A 106 16.37 -4.50 1.61
CA LEU A 106 16.27 -5.40 0.46
C LEU A 106 16.12 -4.66 -0.88
N MET A 107 15.38 -3.54 -0.90
CA MET A 107 15.26 -2.71 -2.10
C MET A 107 16.56 -1.96 -2.43
N ASN A 108 17.30 -1.51 -1.42
CA ASN A 108 18.64 -0.92 -1.61
C ASN A 108 19.60 -1.95 -2.21
N GLU A 109 19.66 -3.16 -1.64
CA GLU A 109 20.54 -4.23 -2.13
C GLU A 109 20.12 -4.74 -3.52
N ALA A 110 18.81 -4.80 -3.81
CA ALA A 110 18.31 -5.15 -5.14
C ALA A 110 18.57 -4.06 -6.19
N GLY A 111 18.99 -2.87 -5.75
CA GLY A 111 19.37 -1.76 -6.61
C GLY A 111 18.18 -1.09 -7.26
N TYR A 112 17.11 -0.77 -6.52
CA TYR A 112 16.06 0.11 -7.05
C TYR A 112 16.66 1.48 -7.41
N ASP A 113 16.17 2.10 -8.49
CA ASP A 113 16.63 3.41 -8.98
C ASP A 113 15.69 4.54 -8.57
N ILE A 114 14.40 4.26 -8.36
CA ILE A 114 13.39 5.24 -7.95
C ILE A 114 12.11 4.55 -7.46
N ALA A 115 11.39 5.20 -6.53
CA ALA A 115 10.06 4.78 -6.11
C ALA A 115 9.08 5.96 -6.02
N THR A 116 7.78 5.66 -6.08
CA THR A 116 6.73 6.56 -5.56
C THR A 116 6.23 6.02 -4.21
N LEU A 117 5.36 6.79 -3.54
CA LEU A 117 4.68 6.34 -2.33
C LEU A 117 3.27 5.87 -2.70
N GLY A 118 2.88 4.71 -2.18
CA GLY A 118 1.50 4.30 -2.01
C GLY A 118 0.93 4.76 -0.67
N ASN A 119 -0.28 4.29 -0.33
CA ASN A 119 -0.91 4.66 0.93
C ASN A 119 -0.25 3.98 2.14
N HIS A 120 0.26 2.77 1.98
CA HIS A 120 0.77 1.96 3.08
C HIS A 120 2.16 2.42 3.55
N GLU A 121 2.85 3.28 2.81
CA GLU A 121 4.05 3.98 3.31
C GLU A 121 3.77 4.94 4.48
N PHE A 122 2.50 5.30 4.71
CA PHE A 122 2.07 6.18 5.81
C PHE A 122 1.57 5.44 7.06
N ASP A 123 1.47 4.11 7.05
CA ASP A 123 0.82 3.31 8.10
C ASP A 123 1.50 3.36 9.46
N TYR A 124 2.81 3.53 9.47
CA TYR A 124 3.61 3.68 10.70
C TYR A 124 3.76 5.16 11.10
N GLY A 125 2.95 6.03 10.52
CA GLY A 125 2.91 7.46 10.78
C GLY A 125 3.91 8.27 9.97
N MET A 126 3.67 9.58 9.96
CA MET A 126 4.42 10.56 9.17
C MET A 126 5.92 10.61 9.48
N ALA A 127 6.32 10.25 10.71
CA ALA A 127 7.73 10.18 11.08
C ALA A 127 8.44 9.00 10.40
N ARG A 128 7.80 7.81 10.37
CA ARG A 128 8.35 6.64 9.70
C ARG A 128 8.33 6.80 8.18
N ALA A 129 7.26 7.35 7.60
CA ALA A 129 7.19 7.69 6.16
C ALA A 129 8.40 8.55 5.72
N LYS A 130 8.83 9.50 6.55
CA LYS A 130 10.03 10.32 6.28
C LYS A 130 11.36 9.64 6.60
N ALA A 131 11.36 8.62 7.45
CA ALA A 131 12.55 7.84 7.77
C ALA A 131 12.89 6.89 6.62
N ILE A 132 11.91 6.17 6.07
CA ILE A 132 12.12 5.26 4.93
C ILE A 132 12.70 6.01 3.72
N ILE A 133 12.24 7.24 3.46
CA ILE A 133 12.76 8.10 2.38
C ILE A 133 14.25 8.44 2.57
N LYS A 134 14.75 8.46 3.81
CA LYS A 134 16.15 8.73 4.12
C LYS A 134 17.00 7.45 4.19
N GLU A 135 16.36 6.32 4.49
CA GLU A 135 16.98 5.00 4.55
C GLU A 135 17.18 4.42 3.15
N ALA A 136 16.33 4.79 2.19
CA ALA A 136 16.46 4.38 0.80
C ALA A 136 17.67 5.03 0.11
N ASP A 137 18.46 4.21 -0.59
CA ASP A 137 19.57 4.64 -1.46
C ASP A 137 19.05 5.21 -2.80
N PHE A 138 17.75 5.09 -3.04
CA PHE A 138 17.04 5.62 -4.20
C PHE A 138 16.10 6.77 -3.82
N PRO A 139 15.88 7.74 -4.72
CA PRO A 139 14.93 8.83 -4.50
C PRO A 139 13.47 8.35 -4.52
N TYR A 140 12.66 8.95 -3.66
CA TYR A 140 11.21 8.96 -3.82
C TYR A 140 10.74 10.19 -4.60
N VAL A 141 9.71 10.02 -5.42
CA VAL A 141 9.03 11.10 -6.14
C VAL A 141 7.54 11.16 -5.82
N SER A 142 6.99 12.38 -5.73
CA SER A 142 5.55 12.61 -5.61
C SER A 142 5.24 14.07 -5.99
N CYS A 143 4.41 14.26 -7.02
CA CYS A 143 4.05 15.59 -7.51
C CYS A 143 2.93 16.26 -6.71
N ASN A 144 2.19 15.47 -5.93
CA ASN A 144 0.95 15.88 -5.28
C ASN A 144 0.98 15.81 -3.75
N TRP A 145 2.07 15.34 -3.12
CA TRP A 145 2.21 15.41 -1.65
C TRP A 145 2.79 16.75 -1.19
N VAL A 146 2.00 17.52 -0.45
CA VAL A 146 2.28 18.92 -0.07
C VAL A 146 2.23 19.11 1.44
N ASP A 147 3.18 19.87 1.99
CA ASP A 147 3.14 20.37 3.36
C ASP A 147 2.36 21.69 3.39
N LEU A 148 1.14 21.67 3.92
CA LEU A 148 0.24 22.83 3.95
C LEU A 148 0.75 23.99 4.80
N ARG A 149 1.77 23.75 5.65
CA ARG A 149 2.36 24.80 6.48
C ARG A 149 3.33 25.67 5.68
N THR A 150 3.96 25.09 4.67
CA THR A 150 4.92 25.79 3.79
C THR A 150 4.35 26.07 2.41
N GLY A 151 3.31 25.34 1.99
CA GLY A 151 2.77 25.34 0.63
C GLY A 151 3.69 24.63 -0.38
N LEU A 152 4.74 23.95 0.08
CA LEU A 152 5.72 23.27 -0.76
C LEU A 152 5.46 21.78 -0.83
N ARG A 153 5.81 21.18 -1.98
CA ARG A 153 5.87 19.71 -2.11
C ARG A 153 6.89 19.13 -1.13
N VAL A 154 6.55 17.98 -0.56
CA VAL A 154 7.45 17.25 0.35
C VAL A 154 8.55 16.55 -0.43
N LEU A 155 8.24 16.05 -1.63
CA LEU A 155 9.16 15.34 -2.51
C LEU A 155 9.34 16.06 -3.86
N PRO A 156 10.43 15.75 -4.59
CA PRO A 156 10.53 16.09 -6.00
C PRO A 156 9.36 15.51 -6.80
N ALA A 157 8.79 16.30 -7.70
CA ALA A 157 7.69 15.83 -8.56
C ALA A 157 8.15 14.90 -9.69
N VAL A 158 9.40 15.05 -10.14
CA VAL A 158 9.96 14.35 -11.28
C VAL A 158 11.45 14.10 -11.06
N LYS A 159 11.95 12.97 -11.55
CA LYS A 159 13.36 12.63 -11.66
C LYS A 159 13.66 12.13 -13.07
N LEU A 160 14.82 12.52 -13.62
CA LEU A 160 15.28 12.10 -14.95
C LEU A 160 16.50 11.19 -14.82
N PHE A 161 16.57 10.18 -15.67
CA PHE A 161 17.69 9.26 -15.81
C PHE A 161 18.16 9.22 -17.26
N PRO A 162 19.48 9.30 -17.53
CA PRO A 162 20.02 9.08 -18.86
C PRO A 162 20.11 7.57 -19.13
N ALA A 163 19.47 7.08 -20.18
CA ALA A 163 19.50 5.66 -20.58
C ALA A 163 19.31 5.51 -22.09
N GLY A 164 20.12 4.66 -22.75
CA GLY A 164 19.98 4.41 -24.20
C GLY A 164 20.17 5.64 -25.09
N GLY A 165 20.88 6.66 -24.61
CA GLY A 165 21.00 7.96 -25.29
C GLY A 165 19.79 8.88 -25.15
N LYS A 166 18.78 8.51 -24.34
CA LYS A 166 17.56 9.27 -24.05
C LYS A 166 17.53 9.75 -22.59
N TRP A 167 16.78 10.80 -22.31
CA TRP A 167 16.40 11.21 -20.96
C TRP A 167 15.02 10.67 -20.61
N ILE A 168 14.96 9.71 -19.70
CA ILE A 168 13.72 9.10 -19.21
C ILE A 168 13.30 9.80 -17.92
N ALA A 169 12.12 10.42 -17.92
CA ALA A 169 11.54 11.07 -16.76
C ALA A 169 10.49 10.18 -16.09
N PHE A 170 10.54 10.11 -14.76
CA PHE A 170 9.47 9.54 -13.94
C PHE A 170 8.76 10.65 -13.16
N VAL A 171 7.45 10.78 -13.39
CA VAL A 171 6.56 11.68 -12.64
C VAL A 171 5.88 10.87 -11.54
N GLY A 172 6.27 11.12 -10.28
CA GLY A 172 5.74 10.39 -9.13
C GLY A 172 4.35 10.86 -8.72
N ILE A 173 3.44 9.94 -8.40
CA ILE A 173 2.07 10.24 -7.98
C ILE A 173 1.67 9.34 -6.81
N THR A 174 1.20 9.95 -5.72
CA THR A 174 0.75 9.25 -4.50
C THR A 174 -0.78 9.28 -4.44
N THR A 175 -1.45 8.17 -4.12
CA THR A 175 -2.92 8.15 -4.03
C THR A 175 -3.45 9.14 -2.98
N PRO A 176 -4.42 10.01 -3.34
CA PRO A 176 -5.18 10.78 -2.37
C PRO A 176 -5.93 9.91 -1.35
N GLU A 177 -6.19 8.64 -1.64
CA GLU A 177 -6.83 7.72 -0.69
C GLU A 177 -5.94 7.38 0.52
N SER A 178 -4.68 7.82 0.55
CA SER A 178 -3.81 7.68 1.74
C SER A 178 -4.48 8.21 3.03
N PHE A 179 -5.37 9.21 2.94
CA PHE A 179 -6.14 9.68 4.08
C PHE A 179 -7.10 8.63 4.66
N THR A 180 -7.65 7.74 3.84
CA THR A 180 -8.68 6.77 4.25
C THR A 180 -8.19 5.32 4.25
N LYS A 181 -7.10 5.02 3.54
CA LYS A 181 -6.49 3.67 3.45
C LYS A 181 -5.28 3.49 4.38
N SER A 182 -4.71 4.60 4.85
CA SER A 182 -3.83 4.63 6.01
C SER A 182 -4.58 5.20 7.22
N THR A 183 -4.00 6.16 7.95
CA THR A 183 -4.65 6.82 9.09
C THR A 183 -4.70 8.35 8.89
N PRO A 184 -5.89 8.98 8.82
CA PRO A 184 -6.01 10.41 8.53
C PRO A 184 -5.31 11.28 9.57
N ALA A 185 -5.32 10.86 10.85
CA ALA A 185 -4.67 11.57 11.95
C ALA A 185 -3.16 11.79 11.74
N TYR A 186 -2.49 10.93 10.97
CA TYR A 186 -1.06 11.07 10.67
C TYR A 186 -0.74 12.25 9.76
N PHE A 187 -1.74 12.79 9.05
CA PHE A 187 -1.62 13.96 8.19
C PHE A 187 -2.06 15.26 8.89
N MET A 188 -2.50 15.18 10.16
CA MET A 188 -2.99 16.31 10.94
C MET A 188 -1.94 16.87 11.89
N ASN A 189 -2.21 18.06 12.43
CA ASN A 189 -1.41 18.58 13.54
C ASN A 189 -1.56 17.68 14.79
N ALA A 190 -0.65 17.83 15.77
CA ALA A 190 -0.66 17.04 17.00
C ALA A 190 -1.97 17.13 17.81
N LYS A 191 -2.74 18.22 17.64
CA LYS A 191 -4.04 18.40 18.29
C LYS A 191 -5.21 17.78 17.52
N GLN A 192 -4.96 17.19 16.35
CA GLN A 192 -5.97 16.63 15.43
C GLN A 192 -7.10 17.61 15.07
N THR A 193 -6.78 18.90 14.96
CA THR A 193 -7.77 19.95 14.65
C THR A 193 -7.75 20.38 13.19
N LYS A 194 -6.68 20.09 12.45
CA LYS A 194 -6.57 20.38 11.01
C LYS A 194 -5.49 19.54 10.34
N TYR A 195 -5.69 19.28 9.05
CA TYR A 195 -4.66 18.73 8.18
C TYR A 195 -3.49 19.71 8.02
N ILE A 196 -2.27 19.17 8.08
CA ILE A 196 -1.02 19.89 7.81
C ILE A 196 -0.29 19.33 6.59
N TYR A 197 -0.77 18.21 6.05
CA TYR A 197 -0.37 17.63 4.78
C TYR A 197 -1.60 17.51 3.89
N ASP A 198 -1.39 17.68 2.59
CA ASP A 198 -2.37 17.35 1.56
C ASP A 198 -1.74 16.40 0.53
N ILE A 199 -2.56 15.55 -0.06
CA ILE A 199 -2.21 14.75 -1.24
C ILE A 199 -3.26 15.12 -2.26
N LEU A 200 -2.92 16.10 -3.10
CA LEU A 200 -3.83 16.98 -3.86
C LEU A 200 -4.90 16.25 -4.71
N GLY A 201 -5.88 15.58 -4.11
CA GLY A 201 -6.95 14.87 -4.81
C GLY A 201 -8.08 15.81 -5.17
N GLY A 202 -8.75 16.35 -4.13
CA GLY A 202 -10.00 17.10 -4.27
C GLY A 202 -11.18 16.23 -4.72
N ASP A 203 -12.39 16.76 -4.60
CA ASP A 203 -13.65 16.04 -4.87
C ASP A 203 -13.79 15.51 -6.31
N ASP A 204 -13.16 16.19 -7.27
CA ASP A 204 -13.33 15.99 -8.72
C ASP A 204 -12.03 15.59 -9.43
N GLY A 205 -10.96 15.33 -8.68
CA GLY A 205 -9.64 15.00 -9.20
C GLY A 205 -8.88 16.15 -9.85
N ARG A 206 -9.47 17.35 -10.01
CA ARG A 206 -8.83 18.46 -10.74
C ARG A 206 -7.52 18.91 -10.10
N LYS A 207 -7.44 18.93 -8.76
CA LYS A 207 -6.21 19.27 -8.05
C LYS A 207 -5.08 18.29 -8.40
N LEU A 208 -5.41 17.02 -8.57
CA LEU A 208 -4.47 15.96 -8.91
C LEU A 208 -4.00 16.13 -10.34
N TYR A 209 -4.93 16.24 -11.29
CA TYR A 209 -4.63 16.39 -12.71
C TYR A 209 -3.77 17.63 -12.99
N ASP A 210 -4.08 18.76 -12.34
CA ASP A 210 -3.30 19.98 -12.48
C ASP A 210 -1.87 19.84 -11.90
N ALA A 211 -1.72 19.11 -10.78
CA ALA A 211 -0.40 18.83 -10.20
C ALA A 211 0.44 17.91 -11.10
N VAL A 212 -0.20 16.90 -11.69
CA VAL A 212 0.43 15.96 -12.62
C VAL A 212 0.83 16.67 -13.92
N GLN A 213 -0.06 17.46 -14.53
CA GLN A 213 0.25 18.20 -15.76
C GLN A 213 1.46 19.14 -15.55
N LYS A 214 1.51 19.86 -14.41
CA LYS A 214 2.67 20.70 -14.07
C LYS A 214 3.98 19.91 -13.94
N ALA A 215 3.91 18.65 -13.49
CA ALA A 215 5.08 17.78 -13.40
C ALA A 215 5.51 17.25 -14.77
N ILE A 216 4.57 16.91 -15.65
CA ILE A 216 4.85 16.56 -17.05
C ILE A 216 5.50 17.75 -17.78
N ASP A 217 4.95 18.95 -17.64
CA ASP A 217 5.50 20.16 -18.28
C ASP A 217 6.91 20.47 -17.77
N LYS A 218 7.16 20.24 -16.48
CA LYS A 218 8.50 20.32 -15.89
C LYS A 218 9.44 19.29 -16.48
N ALA A 219 9.00 18.03 -16.67
CA ALA A 219 9.80 16.99 -17.30
C ALA A 219 10.22 17.38 -18.72
N LYS A 220 9.27 17.88 -19.54
CA LYS A 220 9.54 18.41 -20.89
C LYS A 220 10.54 19.56 -20.86
N THR A 221 10.36 20.51 -19.93
CA THR A 221 11.26 21.66 -19.77
C THR A 221 12.68 21.25 -19.40
N LEU A 222 12.84 20.15 -18.66
CA LEU A 222 14.13 19.57 -18.30
C LEU A 222 14.77 18.75 -19.43
N GLY A 223 14.11 18.63 -20.59
CA GLY A 223 14.62 17.91 -21.75
C GLY A 223 14.35 16.42 -21.74
N ALA A 224 13.26 15.96 -21.09
CA ALA A 224 12.86 14.56 -21.16
C ALA A 224 12.44 14.17 -22.58
N ASP A 225 12.99 13.06 -23.07
CA ASP A 225 12.61 12.44 -24.35
C ASP A 225 11.42 11.49 -24.16
N ILE A 226 11.34 10.83 -23.01
CA ILE A 226 10.27 9.90 -22.61
C ILE A 226 9.78 10.28 -21.21
N ILE A 227 8.47 10.35 -21.02
CA ILE A 227 7.83 10.72 -19.74
C ILE A 227 6.90 9.59 -19.28
N ILE A 228 7.25 8.99 -18.15
CA ILE A 228 6.54 7.88 -17.54
C ILE A 228 5.88 8.34 -16.24
N GLY A 229 4.58 8.11 -16.10
CA GLY A 229 3.92 8.21 -14.80
C GLY A 229 4.33 7.05 -13.90
N LEU A 230 4.80 7.34 -12.69
CA LEU A 230 5.04 6.35 -11.64
C LEU A 230 4.02 6.61 -10.53
N GLY A 231 2.86 5.97 -10.67
CA GLY A 231 1.69 6.23 -9.84
C GLY A 231 1.35 5.07 -8.91
N HIS A 232 0.72 5.40 -7.81
CA HIS A 232 0.02 4.46 -6.96
C HIS A 232 -1.42 4.93 -6.86
N LEU A 233 -2.24 4.71 -7.88
CA LEU A 233 -3.58 5.30 -8.02
C LEU A 233 -4.68 4.26 -8.22
N GLY A 234 -4.34 3.15 -8.86
CA GLY A 234 -5.28 2.08 -9.18
C GLY A 234 -6.20 2.41 -10.35
N VAL A 235 -6.92 1.39 -10.78
CA VAL A 235 -7.92 1.46 -11.86
C VAL A 235 -9.31 0.97 -11.42
N ASP A 236 -9.45 0.62 -10.15
CA ASP A 236 -10.73 0.15 -9.63
C ASP A 236 -11.72 1.33 -9.45
N PRO A 237 -13.03 1.10 -9.63
CA PRO A 237 -14.01 2.18 -9.53
C PRO A 237 -14.08 2.86 -8.16
N SER A 238 -13.56 2.25 -7.08
CA SER A 238 -13.59 2.87 -5.75
C SER A 238 -12.54 3.97 -5.59
N SER A 239 -11.55 4.00 -6.49
CA SER A 239 -10.46 4.97 -6.53
C SER A 239 -10.79 6.22 -7.38
N SER A 240 -11.94 6.24 -8.07
CA SER A 240 -12.42 7.42 -8.82
C SER A 240 -12.74 8.57 -7.85
N PRO A 241 -12.39 9.83 -8.18
CA PRO A 241 -11.88 10.33 -9.47
C PRO A 241 -10.35 10.47 -9.50
N TRP A 242 -9.60 9.53 -8.95
CA TRP A 242 -8.14 9.60 -8.87
C TRP A 242 -7.44 8.46 -9.58
N THR A 243 -8.14 7.67 -10.39
CA THR A 243 -7.54 6.52 -11.08
C THR A 243 -6.47 6.96 -12.08
N SER A 244 -5.51 6.07 -12.38
CA SER A 244 -4.51 6.34 -13.41
C SER A 244 -5.15 6.59 -14.79
N GLU A 245 -6.25 5.93 -15.11
CA GLU A 245 -7.02 6.17 -16.34
C GLU A 245 -7.57 7.59 -16.43
N GLU A 246 -8.16 8.08 -15.33
CA GLU A 246 -8.70 9.44 -15.28
C GLU A 246 -7.58 10.49 -15.29
N VAL A 247 -6.44 10.25 -14.62
CA VAL A 247 -5.27 11.12 -14.69
C VAL A 247 -4.74 11.22 -16.12
N ILE A 248 -4.59 10.09 -16.83
CA ILE A 248 -4.15 10.09 -18.23
C ILE A 248 -5.15 10.87 -19.09
N ALA A 249 -6.45 10.57 -18.99
CA ALA A 249 -7.49 11.21 -19.79
C ALA A 249 -7.64 12.73 -19.55
N ASN A 250 -7.16 13.24 -18.41
CA ASN A 250 -7.20 14.67 -18.05
C ASN A 250 -5.85 15.38 -18.15
N THR A 251 -4.80 14.72 -18.65
CA THR A 251 -3.48 15.31 -18.87
C THR A 251 -2.99 15.05 -20.29
N THR A 252 -1.84 15.63 -20.65
CA THR A 252 -1.21 15.43 -21.97
C THR A 252 0.30 15.27 -21.88
N GLY A 253 0.83 14.30 -22.63
CA GLY A 253 2.26 14.13 -22.85
C GLY A 253 2.96 13.07 -21.99
N PHE A 254 2.23 12.16 -21.35
CA PHE A 254 2.79 10.87 -20.97
C PHE A 254 3.07 10.01 -22.21
N ASP A 255 4.08 9.14 -22.12
CA ASP A 255 4.33 8.07 -23.09
C ASP A 255 3.88 6.71 -22.52
N ALA A 256 4.07 6.52 -21.22
CA ALA A 256 3.58 5.36 -20.48
C ALA A 256 3.24 5.72 -19.02
N PHE A 257 2.59 4.78 -18.34
CA PHE A 257 2.22 4.91 -16.93
C PHE A 257 2.35 3.53 -16.26
N ILE A 258 3.17 3.47 -15.21
CA ILE A 258 3.32 2.32 -14.32
C ILE A 258 2.50 2.64 -13.06
N ASP A 259 1.48 1.81 -12.79
CA ASP A 259 0.54 2.02 -11.68
C ASP A 259 0.66 0.92 -10.61
N GLY A 260 -0.05 1.11 -9.49
CA GLY A 260 -0.23 0.15 -8.40
C GLY A 260 -1.63 0.24 -7.78
N HIS A 261 -1.74 -0.02 -6.47
CA HIS A 261 -2.91 0.19 -5.59
C HIS A 261 -4.07 -0.80 -5.76
N SER A 262 -4.55 -0.99 -6.99
CA SER A 262 -5.73 -1.81 -7.26
C SER A 262 -5.43 -3.31 -7.39
N HIS A 263 -4.18 -3.73 -7.21
CA HIS A 263 -3.70 -5.12 -7.30
C HIS A 263 -4.02 -5.79 -8.65
N THR A 264 -4.17 -4.98 -9.69
CA THR A 264 -4.62 -5.41 -11.00
C THR A 264 -3.45 -5.99 -11.79
N VAL A 265 -3.60 -7.23 -12.27
CA VAL A 265 -2.67 -7.80 -13.26
C VAL A 265 -3.00 -7.19 -14.60
N MET A 266 -2.14 -6.30 -15.09
CA MET A 266 -2.35 -5.55 -16.33
C MET A 266 -1.06 -5.43 -17.11
N GLU A 267 -0.86 -6.36 -18.05
CA GLU A 267 0.33 -6.36 -18.88
C GLU A 267 0.45 -5.06 -19.70
N ASN A 268 -0.58 -4.74 -20.49
CA ASN A 268 -0.62 -3.55 -21.33
C ASN A 268 -2.07 -3.14 -21.61
N LYS A 269 -2.46 -1.93 -21.20
CA LYS A 269 -3.72 -1.30 -21.59
C LYS A 269 -3.43 0.03 -22.26
N GLN A 270 -4.02 0.25 -23.43
CA GLN A 270 -3.96 1.55 -24.10
C GLN A 270 -5.06 2.46 -23.56
N VAL A 271 -4.64 3.60 -22.99
CA VAL A 271 -5.52 4.66 -22.49
C VAL A 271 -5.20 5.93 -23.27
N TYR A 272 -6.20 6.75 -23.57
CA TYR A 272 -6.01 7.94 -24.39
C TYR A 272 -5.92 9.18 -23.51
N ASP A 273 -4.89 9.99 -23.73
CA ASP A 273 -4.72 11.27 -23.04
C ASP A 273 -5.72 12.33 -23.55
N ALA A 274 -5.72 13.52 -22.95
CA ALA A 274 -6.66 14.58 -23.31
C ALA A 274 -6.50 15.10 -24.77
N ALA A 275 -5.38 14.80 -25.43
CA ALA A 275 -5.12 15.12 -26.83
C ALA A 275 -5.41 13.94 -27.78
N GLY A 276 -5.88 12.80 -27.25
CA GLY A 276 -6.15 11.58 -28.01
C GLY A 276 -4.89 10.77 -28.32
N LYS A 277 -3.75 11.05 -27.68
CA LYS A 277 -2.54 10.22 -27.79
C LYS A 277 -2.73 8.97 -26.94
N ALA A 278 -2.41 7.80 -27.51
CA ALA A 278 -2.38 6.55 -26.75
C ALA A 278 -1.19 6.53 -25.77
N VAL A 279 -1.47 6.13 -24.54
CA VAL A 279 -0.52 5.97 -23.43
C VAL A 279 -0.61 4.52 -22.96
N THR A 280 0.55 3.87 -22.83
CA THR A 280 0.62 2.50 -22.30
C THR A 280 0.49 2.53 -20.78
N LEU A 281 -0.58 1.95 -20.24
CA LEU A 281 -0.82 1.75 -18.81
C LEU A 281 -0.55 0.28 -18.44
N THR A 282 0.18 0.05 -17.34
CA THR A 282 0.57 -1.29 -16.87
C THR A 282 0.62 -1.39 -15.34
N GLN A 283 0.42 -2.60 -14.83
CA GLN A 283 0.43 -2.94 -13.40
C GLN A 283 0.77 -4.44 -13.22
N THR A 284 1.47 -4.79 -12.15
CA THR A 284 2.06 -6.15 -11.98
C THR A 284 1.19 -7.13 -11.20
N GLY A 285 0.00 -6.71 -10.74
CA GLY A 285 -0.74 -7.41 -9.71
C GLY A 285 -0.29 -6.94 -8.33
N SER A 286 0.08 -7.89 -7.46
CA SER A 286 0.55 -7.62 -6.10
C SER A 286 1.42 -8.77 -5.59
N TYR A 287 2.07 -8.60 -4.44
CA TYR A 287 2.78 -9.64 -3.70
C TYR A 287 3.96 -10.28 -4.44
N LEU A 288 4.55 -9.57 -5.41
CA LEU A 288 5.51 -10.14 -6.36
C LEU A 288 4.93 -11.31 -7.17
N ALA A 289 3.65 -11.28 -7.49
CA ALA A 289 3.06 -12.23 -8.44
C ALA A 289 3.72 -12.11 -9.82
N ASN A 290 4.11 -10.88 -10.19
CA ASN A 290 4.89 -10.60 -11.38
C ASN A 290 5.92 -9.50 -11.10
N VAL A 291 6.97 -9.47 -11.91
CA VAL A 291 7.81 -8.29 -12.17
C VAL A 291 7.42 -7.77 -13.55
N GLY A 292 7.14 -6.48 -13.65
CA GLY A 292 6.87 -5.85 -14.92
C GLY A 292 8.16 -5.56 -15.68
N LYS A 293 8.13 -5.72 -17.01
CA LYS A 293 9.23 -5.33 -17.90
C LYS A 293 8.69 -4.44 -19.01
N MET A 294 9.07 -3.17 -18.98
CA MET A 294 8.81 -2.23 -20.05
C MET A 294 10.05 -2.12 -20.94
N THR A 295 9.87 -2.23 -22.25
CA THR A 295 10.93 -2.01 -23.24
C THR A 295 10.60 -0.75 -24.01
N ILE A 296 11.52 0.22 -23.98
CA ILE A 296 11.50 1.39 -24.85
C ILE A 296 12.47 1.09 -26.00
N ALA A 297 11.94 0.82 -27.17
CA ALA A 297 12.72 0.55 -28.37
C ALA A 297 13.49 1.79 -28.85
N GLU A 298 14.42 1.58 -29.77
CA GLU A 298 15.27 2.64 -30.34
C GLU A 298 14.43 3.75 -30.98
N ASP A 299 13.38 3.37 -31.72
CA ASP A 299 12.40 4.26 -32.36
C ASP A 299 11.42 4.92 -31.38
N GLY A 300 11.49 4.58 -30.08
CA GLY A 300 10.62 5.10 -29.03
C GLY A 300 9.33 4.30 -28.83
N ALA A 301 9.10 3.21 -29.58
CA ALA A 301 7.97 2.34 -29.30
C ALA A 301 8.08 1.71 -27.91
N ILE A 302 6.97 1.66 -27.17
CA ILE A 302 6.90 1.12 -25.82
C ILE A 302 6.09 -0.17 -25.83
N THR A 303 6.68 -1.24 -25.29
CA THR A 303 5.99 -2.50 -25.00
C THR A 303 6.18 -2.89 -23.54
N THR A 304 5.28 -3.71 -23.03
CA THR A 304 5.30 -4.20 -21.65
C THR A 304 4.97 -5.69 -21.61
N GLU A 305 5.58 -6.42 -20.69
CA GLU A 305 5.27 -7.82 -20.37
C GLU A 305 5.32 -8.05 -18.85
N LEU A 306 4.72 -9.15 -18.38
CA LEU A 306 4.77 -9.56 -16.98
C LEU A 306 5.59 -10.86 -16.82
N ILE A 307 6.63 -10.79 -16.02
CA ILE A 307 7.49 -11.91 -15.66
C ILE A 307 6.97 -12.52 -14.36
N SER A 308 6.37 -13.71 -14.42
CA SER A 308 5.79 -14.39 -13.25
C SER A 308 6.72 -15.41 -12.58
N THR A 309 7.84 -15.74 -13.23
CA THR A 309 8.83 -16.72 -12.73
C THR A 309 10.24 -16.29 -13.13
N ALA A 310 11.22 -16.70 -12.31
CA ALA A 310 12.62 -16.38 -12.52
C ALA A 310 13.49 -17.48 -11.92
N ASP A 311 14.39 -18.04 -12.73
CA ASP A 311 15.36 -19.06 -12.29
C ASP A 311 16.74 -18.44 -11.98
N VAL A 312 16.75 -17.15 -11.61
CA VAL A 312 17.94 -16.38 -11.23
C VAL A 312 17.78 -15.84 -9.82
N SER A 313 18.88 -15.67 -9.09
CA SER A 313 18.88 -15.12 -7.74
C SER A 313 20.23 -14.50 -7.40
N ASP A 314 20.21 -13.32 -6.80
CA ASP A 314 21.37 -12.74 -6.14
C ASP A 314 21.58 -13.41 -4.77
N ALA A 315 22.81 -13.85 -4.49
CA ALA A 315 23.09 -14.62 -3.28
C ALA A 315 23.11 -13.75 -2.01
N ALA A 316 23.52 -12.48 -2.11
CA ALA A 316 23.59 -11.59 -0.96
C ALA A 316 22.18 -11.16 -0.54
N VAL A 317 21.36 -10.70 -1.50
CA VAL A 317 19.97 -10.30 -1.24
C VAL A 317 19.16 -11.49 -0.71
N ALA A 318 19.37 -12.70 -1.25
CA ALA A 318 18.71 -13.90 -0.76
C ALA A 318 19.09 -14.20 0.70
N ALA A 319 20.36 -14.05 1.07
CA ALA A 319 20.83 -14.27 2.43
C ALA A 319 20.24 -13.25 3.42
N THR A 320 20.18 -11.96 3.04
CA THR A 320 19.54 -10.91 3.85
C THR A 320 18.06 -11.23 4.09
N ALA A 321 17.33 -11.58 3.03
CA ALA A 321 15.92 -11.95 3.13
C ALA A 321 15.72 -13.20 4.02
N GLU A 322 16.50 -14.26 3.78
CA GLU A 322 16.40 -15.52 4.53
C GLU A 322 16.71 -15.33 6.02
N ALA A 323 17.73 -14.54 6.36
CA ALA A 323 18.06 -14.23 7.74
C ALA A 323 16.88 -13.56 8.45
N TRP A 324 16.29 -12.53 7.84
CA TRP A 324 15.15 -11.83 8.42
C TRP A 324 13.90 -12.70 8.54
N ILE A 325 13.60 -13.48 7.51
CA ILE A 325 12.46 -14.43 7.52
C ILE A 325 12.63 -15.42 8.66
N ASN A 326 13.82 -16.00 8.82
CA ASN A 326 14.11 -16.97 9.88
C ASN A 326 13.97 -16.34 11.27
N ASP A 327 14.44 -15.11 11.46
CA ASP A 327 14.30 -14.39 12.72
C ASP A 327 12.83 -14.14 13.07
N VAL A 328 12.03 -13.63 12.12
CA VAL A 328 10.58 -13.40 12.32
C VAL A 328 9.84 -14.72 12.58
N ASP A 329 10.17 -15.79 11.86
CA ASP A 329 9.53 -17.10 12.01
C ASP A 329 9.88 -17.76 13.35
N ALA A 330 11.11 -17.60 13.81
CA ALA A 330 11.51 -18.03 15.15
C ALA A 330 10.77 -17.24 16.24
N MET A 331 10.56 -15.93 16.04
CA MET A 331 9.85 -15.09 17.00
C MET A 331 8.35 -15.40 17.08
N LEU A 332 7.70 -15.71 15.95
CA LEU A 332 6.23 -15.73 15.86
C LEU A 332 5.64 -17.10 15.53
N GLY A 333 6.46 -18.11 15.24
CA GLY A 333 6.05 -19.42 14.71
C GLY A 333 5.61 -20.45 15.76
N GLU A 334 5.64 -20.13 17.05
CA GLU A 334 5.15 -21.00 18.12
C GLU A 334 3.65 -21.31 17.91
N GLN A 335 3.27 -22.58 18.03
CA GLN A 335 1.86 -22.96 17.95
C GLN A 335 1.12 -22.48 19.20
N ILE A 336 0.10 -21.66 19.00
CA ILE A 336 -0.75 -21.14 20.07
C ILE A 336 -2.16 -21.76 20.06
N ALA A 337 -2.59 -22.29 18.91
CA ALA A 337 -3.91 -22.91 18.75
C ALA A 337 -3.94 -23.90 17.57
N THR A 338 -5.07 -24.58 17.42
CA THR A 338 -5.43 -25.35 16.22
C THR A 338 -6.90 -25.14 15.90
N THR A 339 -7.28 -25.23 14.64
CA THR A 339 -8.67 -25.15 14.17
C THR A 339 -8.96 -26.22 13.13
N ASP A 340 -10.18 -26.74 13.09
CA ASP A 340 -10.61 -27.74 12.11
C ASP A 340 -11.35 -27.12 10.91
N ILE A 341 -11.49 -25.80 10.88
CA ILE A 341 -12.17 -25.05 9.82
C ILE A 341 -11.25 -24.06 9.12
N ASN A 342 -11.54 -23.79 7.85
CA ASN A 342 -10.92 -22.72 7.09
C ASN A 342 -11.62 -21.39 7.41
N PHE A 343 -10.83 -20.34 7.58
CA PHE A 343 -11.27 -18.96 7.74
C PHE A 343 -11.06 -18.20 6.44
N TYR A 344 -12.08 -17.49 5.97
CA TYR A 344 -12.03 -16.85 4.66
C TYR A 344 -12.36 -15.37 4.70
N ILE A 345 -11.70 -14.62 3.83
CA ILE A 345 -12.04 -13.25 3.43
C ILE A 345 -12.64 -13.21 2.03
N ASN A 346 -12.39 -14.23 1.21
CA ASN A 346 -12.97 -14.41 -0.12
C ASN A 346 -14.15 -15.37 -0.03
N ASP A 347 -15.19 -15.11 -0.80
CA ASP A 347 -16.33 -16.01 -0.94
C ASP A 347 -15.84 -17.37 -1.50
N PRO A 348 -15.97 -18.48 -0.76
CA PRO A 348 -15.40 -19.76 -1.19
C PRO A 348 -16.03 -20.31 -2.49
N ALA A 349 -17.24 -19.88 -2.84
CA ALA A 349 -17.93 -20.33 -4.05
C ALA A 349 -17.51 -19.54 -5.30
N THR A 350 -17.19 -18.25 -5.14
CA THR A 350 -16.89 -17.36 -6.28
C THR A 350 -15.42 -16.91 -6.37
N GLY A 351 -14.66 -17.07 -5.30
CA GLY A 351 -13.29 -16.54 -5.17
C GLY A 351 -13.21 -15.02 -5.02
N LYS A 352 -14.34 -14.29 -5.11
CA LYS A 352 -14.37 -12.82 -4.98
C LYS A 352 -14.19 -12.40 -3.52
N ARG A 353 -13.52 -11.28 -3.31
CA ARG A 353 -13.28 -10.74 -1.96
C ARG A 353 -14.60 -10.30 -1.31
N ARG A 354 -14.96 -10.93 -0.19
CA ARG A 354 -16.25 -10.77 0.50
C ARG A 354 -16.14 -9.90 1.74
N ILE A 355 -15.02 -9.97 2.47
CA ILE A 355 -14.77 -9.28 3.75
C ILE A 355 -15.08 -7.77 3.74
N ARG A 356 -15.05 -7.13 2.56
CA ARG A 356 -15.28 -5.68 2.35
C ARG A 356 -16.69 -5.33 1.87
N MET A 357 -17.59 -6.30 1.78
CA MET A 357 -18.95 -6.10 1.26
C MET A 357 -19.99 -7.02 1.91
N GLY A 358 -19.58 -7.95 2.76
CA GLY A 358 -20.46 -8.87 3.45
C GLY A 358 -19.76 -9.66 4.55
N GLU A 359 -20.57 -10.30 5.39
CA GLU A 359 -20.15 -11.14 6.52
C GLU A 359 -19.29 -12.33 6.06
N THR A 360 -18.32 -12.68 6.89
CA THR A 360 -17.41 -13.84 6.71
C THR A 360 -17.04 -14.39 8.08
N ASN A 361 -16.78 -15.70 8.16
CA ASN A 361 -16.41 -16.33 9.43
C ASN A 361 -15.11 -15.79 10.06
N LEU A 362 -14.15 -15.29 9.27
CA LEU A 362 -12.96 -14.66 9.81
C LEU A 362 -13.25 -13.26 10.39
N GLY A 363 -14.12 -12.51 9.72
CA GLY A 363 -14.65 -11.25 10.23
C GLY A 363 -15.30 -11.42 11.59
N ASP A 364 -16.17 -12.43 11.71
CA ASP A 364 -16.85 -12.78 12.96
C ASP A 364 -15.86 -13.20 14.02
N PHE A 365 -14.93 -14.11 13.70
CA PHE A 365 -13.91 -14.59 14.64
C PHE A 365 -13.04 -13.46 15.21
N VAL A 366 -12.66 -12.48 14.39
CA VAL A 366 -11.87 -11.34 14.86
C VAL A 366 -12.72 -10.41 15.73
N ALA A 367 -13.97 -10.13 15.34
CA ALA A 367 -14.88 -9.33 16.15
C ALA A 367 -15.18 -10.00 17.50
N ASP A 368 -15.42 -11.31 17.50
CA ASP A 368 -15.59 -12.15 18.69
C ASP A 368 -14.34 -12.14 19.56
N GLY A 369 -13.14 -12.20 18.98
CA GLY A 369 -11.88 -12.08 19.71
C GLY A 369 -11.76 -10.75 20.47
N ILE A 370 -12.12 -9.63 19.83
CA ILE A 370 -12.14 -8.30 20.47
C ILE A 370 -13.19 -8.26 21.58
N TYR A 371 -14.39 -8.77 21.31
CA TYR A 371 -15.49 -8.83 22.27
C TYR A 371 -15.14 -9.66 23.49
N THR A 372 -14.56 -10.84 23.27
CA THR A 372 -14.09 -11.77 24.31
C THR A 372 -12.96 -11.15 25.12
N TYR A 373 -11.99 -10.51 24.47
CA TYR A 373 -10.89 -9.84 25.16
C TYR A 373 -11.41 -8.79 26.15
N PHE A 374 -12.29 -7.88 25.72
CA PHE A 374 -12.79 -6.84 26.61
C PHE A 374 -13.74 -7.37 27.70
N ASN A 375 -14.49 -8.43 27.43
CA ASN A 375 -15.46 -8.97 28.37
C ASN A 375 -14.87 -9.98 29.36
N GLU A 376 -14.04 -10.91 28.89
CA GLU A 376 -13.54 -12.03 29.69
C GLU A 376 -12.14 -11.78 30.25
N VAL A 377 -11.28 -11.12 29.47
CA VAL A 377 -9.89 -10.85 29.88
C VAL A 377 -9.83 -9.55 30.68
N GLU A 378 -10.30 -8.44 30.10
CA GLU A 378 -10.26 -7.14 30.75
C GLU A 378 -11.43 -6.89 31.71
N GLN A 379 -12.55 -7.62 31.55
CA GLN A 379 -13.75 -7.49 32.39
C GLN A 379 -14.34 -6.07 32.41
N LEU A 380 -14.40 -5.44 31.23
CA LEU A 380 -14.81 -4.04 31.04
C LEU A 380 -16.21 -3.87 30.42
N ASP A 381 -17.03 -4.92 30.42
CA ASP A 381 -18.43 -4.88 29.96
C ASP A 381 -18.64 -4.19 28.60
N CYS A 382 -18.08 -4.79 27.55
CA CYS A 382 -18.31 -4.40 26.17
C CYS A 382 -19.68 -4.91 25.67
N ASP A 383 -20.52 -4.01 25.13
CA ASP A 383 -21.84 -4.34 24.55
C ASP A 383 -21.75 -4.85 23.11
N VAL A 384 -20.87 -4.25 22.30
CA VAL A 384 -20.65 -4.57 20.88
C VAL A 384 -19.17 -4.40 20.55
N ALA A 385 -18.59 -5.36 19.83
CA ALA A 385 -17.29 -5.20 19.20
C ALA A 385 -17.45 -5.06 17.68
N MET A 386 -16.55 -4.33 17.05
CA MET A 386 -16.55 -4.09 15.61
C MET A 386 -15.14 -4.24 15.04
N MET A 387 -15.04 -4.83 13.85
CA MET A 387 -13.79 -4.91 13.09
C MET A 387 -14.07 -4.58 11.63
N ASN A 388 -13.35 -3.61 11.06
CA ASN A 388 -13.53 -3.28 9.66
C ASN A 388 -12.84 -4.31 8.77
N GLY A 389 -13.48 -4.70 7.67
CA GLY A 389 -13.00 -5.75 6.78
C GLY A 389 -11.68 -5.43 6.07
N GLY A 390 -11.35 -4.14 5.90
CA GLY A 390 -10.05 -3.70 5.38
C GLY A 390 -8.87 -4.02 6.32
N GLY A 391 -9.14 -4.17 7.61
CA GLY A 391 -8.16 -4.54 8.63
C GLY A 391 -7.81 -6.03 8.67
N ILE A 392 -8.57 -6.87 7.95
CA ILE A 392 -8.42 -8.34 7.90
C ILE A 392 -7.90 -8.71 6.50
N ARG A 393 -6.71 -9.32 6.42
CA ARG A 393 -5.91 -9.29 5.17
C ARG A 393 -5.79 -10.61 4.42
N THR A 394 -5.98 -11.75 5.07
CA THR A 394 -5.76 -13.05 4.42
C THR A 394 -6.77 -14.11 4.87
N ASN A 395 -7.00 -15.09 4.00
CA ASN A 395 -7.60 -16.37 4.40
C ASN A 395 -6.61 -17.12 5.32
N VAL A 396 -7.13 -18.04 6.13
CA VAL A 396 -6.33 -18.93 6.98
C VAL A 396 -6.89 -20.34 6.88
N ASP A 397 -6.05 -21.28 6.50
CA ASP A 397 -6.43 -22.69 6.40
C ASP A 397 -6.58 -23.33 7.79
N ALA A 398 -7.30 -24.45 7.82
CA ALA A 398 -7.38 -25.31 8.99
C ALA A 398 -5.99 -25.82 9.43
N GLY A 399 -5.87 -26.11 10.73
CA GLY A 399 -4.67 -26.65 11.35
C GLY A 399 -3.98 -25.66 12.28
N LYS A 400 -2.64 -25.62 12.22
CA LYS A 400 -1.77 -24.90 13.17
C LYS A 400 -1.98 -23.39 13.13
N TRP A 401 -2.20 -22.78 14.28
CA TRP A 401 -2.25 -21.34 14.47
C TRP A 401 -1.08 -20.84 15.30
N THR A 402 -0.52 -19.70 14.91
CA THR A 402 0.68 -19.08 15.51
C THR A 402 0.47 -17.57 15.67
N PHE A 403 1.36 -16.90 16.42
CA PHE A 403 1.34 -15.42 16.45
C PHE A 403 1.57 -14.81 15.06
N LYS A 404 2.34 -15.50 14.20
CA LYS A 404 2.53 -15.10 12.81
C LYS A 404 1.20 -15.13 12.05
N THR A 405 0.39 -16.16 12.25
CA THR A 405 -0.96 -16.25 11.67
C THR A 405 -1.82 -15.05 12.09
N CYS A 406 -1.82 -14.69 13.37
CA CYS A 406 -2.53 -13.50 13.87
C CYS A 406 -2.02 -12.21 13.22
N LYS A 407 -0.69 -12.06 13.06
CA LYS A 407 -0.10 -10.91 12.38
C LYS A 407 -0.33 -10.88 10.88
N GLN A 408 -0.51 -12.01 10.21
CA GLN A 408 -0.91 -12.06 8.81
C GLN A 408 -2.38 -11.65 8.64
N ILE A 409 -3.26 -12.04 9.56
CA ILE A 409 -4.67 -11.59 9.58
C ILE A 409 -4.74 -10.07 9.79
N SER A 410 -4.03 -9.56 10.80
CA SER A 410 -4.01 -8.13 11.18
C SER A 410 -2.57 -7.60 11.26
N PRO A 411 -1.97 -7.24 10.11
CA PRO A 411 -0.57 -6.80 10.03
C PRO A 411 -0.38 -5.37 10.53
N PHE A 412 -1.46 -4.60 10.62
CA PHE A 412 -1.39 -3.24 11.11
C PHE A 412 -1.03 -3.20 12.60
N GLY A 413 -0.28 -2.18 13.00
CA GLY A 413 0.02 -1.87 14.41
C GLY A 413 -1.19 -1.36 15.21
N ASN A 414 -2.41 -1.67 14.77
CA ASN A 414 -3.65 -1.23 15.38
C ASN A 414 -3.82 -1.86 16.76
N VAL A 415 -4.43 -1.09 17.66
CA VAL A 415 -4.76 -1.55 19.02
C VAL A 415 -6.28 -1.58 19.17
N ALA A 416 -6.79 -2.61 19.86
CA ALA A 416 -8.19 -2.65 20.23
C ALA A 416 -8.47 -1.54 21.26
N CYS A 417 -9.54 -0.78 21.05
CA CYS A 417 -9.92 0.33 21.92
C CYS A 417 -11.35 0.11 22.45
N LEU A 418 -11.57 0.42 23.71
CA LEU A 418 -12.89 0.45 24.32
C LEU A 418 -13.34 1.90 24.50
N MET A 419 -14.57 2.22 24.08
CA MET A 419 -15.16 3.55 24.24
C MET A 419 -16.67 3.47 24.45
N SER A 420 -17.21 4.44 25.18
CA SER A 420 -18.65 4.64 25.30
C SER A 420 -19.15 5.53 24.17
N VAL A 421 -20.16 5.05 23.45
CA VAL A 421 -20.79 5.74 22.33
C VAL A 421 -22.31 5.69 22.46
N THR A 422 -23.01 6.60 21.79
CA THR A 422 -24.46 6.57 21.69
C THR A 422 -24.90 5.52 20.66
N GLY A 423 -26.12 4.98 20.81
CA GLY A 423 -26.70 4.09 19.79
C GLY A 423 -26.78 4.74 18.41
N LYS A 424 -26.90 6.07 18.35
CA LYS A 424 -26.86 6.83 17.09
C LYS A 424 -25.48 6.78 16.42
N GLN A 425 -24.39 6.82 17.19
CA GLN A 425 -23.03 6.68 16.65
C GLN A 425 -22.76 5.26 16.14
N ILE A 426 -23.30 4.23 16.82
CA ILE A 426 -23.27 2.84 16.34
C ILE A 426 -23.98 2.75 14.98
N GLN A 427 -25.20 3.28 14.88
CA GLN A 427 -25.96 3.33 13.63
C GLN A 427 -25.19 4.06 12.51
N ASP A 428 -24.58 5.21 12.81
CA ASP A 428 -23.81 5.99 11.84
C ASP A 428 -22.54 5.27 11.37
N ALA A 429 -21.85 4.55 12.25
CA ALA A 429 -20.68 3.77 11.90
C ALA A 429 -21.04 2.59 10.96
N LEU A 430 -22.11 1.85 11.28
CA LEU A 430 -22.60 0.78 10.43
C LEU A 430 -23.06 1.31 9.06
N GLU A 431 -23.79 2.43 9.03
CA GLU A 431 -24.21 3.09 7.80
C GLU A 431 -23.00 3.52 6.94
N PHE A 432 -21.99 4.12 7.57
CA PHE A 432 -20.76 4.53 6.89
C PHE A 432 -19.99 3.34 6.31
N GLY A 433 -19.92 2.22 7.05
CA GLY A 433 -19.27 0.98 6.60
C GLY A 433 -20.01 0.29 5.45
N ALA A 434 -21.34 0.34 5.45
CA ALA A 434 -22.18 -0.31 4.44
C ALA A 434 -22.42 0.54 3.17
N ARG A 435 -21.89 1.77 3.10
CA ARG A 435 -22.27 2.79 2.11
C ARG A 435 -22.12 2.42 0.63
N PHE A 436 -21.32 1.41 0.30
CA PHE A 436 -21.12 0.91 -1.07
C PHE A 436 -21.64 -0.51 -1.32
N VAL A 437 -22.21 -1.16 -0.30
CA VAL A 437 -22.77 -2.52 -0.42
C VAL A 437 -23.97 -2.50 -1.35
N GLY A 438 -23.94 -3.27 -2.44
CA GLY A 438 -25.05 -3.34 -3.39
C GLY A 438 -24.73 -4.15 -4.65
N PRO A 439 -25.66 -4.20 -5.62
CA PRO A 439 -25.54 -5.01 -6.83
C PRO A 439 -24.31 -4.69 -7.70
N GLU A 440 -23.80 -3.46 -7.60
CA GLU A 440 -22.58 -3.03 -8.30
C GLU A 440 -21.30 -3.71 -7.77
N GLY A 441 -21.37 -4.38 -6.61
CA GLY A 441 -20.24 -5.11 -6.04
C GLY A 441 -19.06 -4.23 -5.63
N LYS A 442 -19.30 -2.93 -5.36
CA LYS A 442 -18.27 -1.99 -4.92
C LYS A 442 -17.78 -2.37 -3.52
N GLU A 443 -16.47 -2.53 -3.39
CA GLU A 443 -15.85 -2.86 -2.11
C GLU A 443 -15.70 -1.64 -1.19
N ASN A 444 -15.83 -1.86 0.11
CA ASN A 444 -15.49 -0.87 1.13
C ASN A 444 -14.67 -1.51 2.26
N GLY A 445 -13.40 -1.11 2.40
CA GLY A 445 -12.58 -1.55 3.54
C GLY A 445 -13.14 -1.14 4.91
N GLY A 446 -14.06 -0.17 4.94
CA GLY A 446 -14.79 0.24 6.14
C GLY A 446 -15.99 -0.63 6.51
N PHE A 447 -16.34 -1.66 5.74
CA PHE A 447 -17.43 -2.59 6.10
C PHE A 447 -17.16 -3.22 7.47
N LEU A 448 -18.13 -3.19 8.39
CA LEU A 448 -17.93 -3.59 9.78
C LEU A 448 -18.47 -4.99 10.04
N HIS A 449 -17.61 -5.91 10.46
CA HIS A 449 -17.97 -7.16 11.10
C HIS A 449 -18.22 -6.90 12.58
N VAL A 450 -19.19 -7.58 13.19
CA VAL A 450 -19.68 -7.24 14.53
C VAL A 450 -19.79 -8.48 15.41
N ALA A 451 -19.59 -8.29 16.71
CA ALA A 451 -19.93 -9.26 17.74
C ALA A 451 -20.80 -8.59 18.80
N GLY A 452 -21.79 -9.31 19.33
CA GLY A 452 -22.78 -8.76 20.27
C GLY A 452 -23.87 -7.91 19.61
N ALA A 453 -23.99 -7.90 18.27
CA ALA A 453 -25.05 -7.19 17.56
C ALA A 453 -25.48 -7.91 16.28
N THR A 454 -26.68 -7.59 15.79
CA THR A 454 -27.18 -7.95 14.46
C THR A 454 -27.73 -6.71 13.77
N TYR A 455 -27.63 -6.63 12.44
CA TYR A 455 -28.20 -5.53 11.65
C TYR A 455 -28.52 -5.99 10.23
N GLU A 456 -29.36 -5.24 9.54
CA GLU A 456 -29.75 -5.49 8.14
C GLU A 456 -29.25 -4.36 7.24
N ILE A 457 -28.90 -4.67 5.99
CA ILE A 457 -28.49 -3.69 4.98
C ILE A 457 -29.50 -3.72 3.83
N HIS A 458 -30.24 -2.64 3.65
CA HIS A 458 -31.23 -2.45 2.58
C HIS A 458 -30.56 -1.80 1.36
N THR A 459 -30.12 -2.62 0.40
CA THR A 459 -29.34 -2.15 -0.76
C THR A 459 -30.16 -1.37 -1.79
N ASP A 460 -31.49 -1.44 -1.70
CA ASP A 460 -32.45 -0.68 -2.49
C ASP A 460 -32.57 0.79 -2.05
N ILE A 461 -32.12 1.12 -0.84
CA ILE A 461 -32.11 2.50 -0.32
C ILE A 461 -30.83 3.21 -0.77
N PRO A 462 -30.89 4.41 -1.37
CA PRO A 462 -29.69 5.15 -1.78
C PRO A 462 -28.77 5.51 -0.61
N ASN A 463 -27.45 5.55 -0.87
CA ASN A 463 -26.47 6.05 0.10
C ASN A 463 -26.65 7.57 0.29
N THR A 464 -26.81 8.02 1.53
CA THR A 464 -26.95 9.44 1.90
C THR A 464 -25.95 9.89 2.98
N VAL A 465 -24.90 9.09 3.21
CA VAL A 465 -23.77 9.41 4.08
C VAL A 465 -23.06 10.68 3.61
N LEU A 466 -22.68 11.54 4.55
CA LEU A 466 -21.95 12.77 4.27
C LEU A 466 -20.44 12.57 4.48
N THR A 467 -19.66 12.94 3.46
CA THR A 467 -18.18 12.94 3.50
C THR A 467 -17.59 14.24 2.98
N ASP A 468 -16.38 14.56 3.43
CA ASP A 468 -15.60 15.67 2.88
C ASP A 468 -14.91 15.28 1.56
N ASP A 469 -14.07 16.20 1.06
CA ASP A 469 -13.32 16.04 -0.19
C ASP A 469 -12.21 14.99 -0.17
N LYS A 470 -12.01 14.36 0.98
CA LYS A 470 -11.08 13.25 1.21
C LYS A 470 -11.83 11.96 1.54
N ASN A 471 -13.15 11.93 1.32
CA ASN A 471 -14.03 10.80 1.64
C ASN A 471 -14.03 10.47 3.16
N VAL A 472 -13.74 11.46 4.00
CA VAL A 472 -13.78 11.34 5.47
C VAL A 472 -15.17 11.71 5.97
N TRP A 473 -15.71 10.92 6.90
CA TRP A 473 -17.05 11.11 7.46
C TRP A 473 -17.24 12.52 8.06
N MET A 474 -18.31 13.22 7.65
CA MET A 474 -18.67 14.55 8.17
C MET A 474 -19.92 14.54 9.05
N GLY A 475 -20.74 13.50 8.97
CA GLY A 475 -21.98 13.46 9.71
C GLY A 475 -22.91 12.32 9.31
N SER A 476 -24.00 12.20 10.07
CA SER A 476 -25.03 11.21 9.86
C SER A 476 -25.66 11.26 8.47
N ALA A 477 -26.16 10.12 8.00
CA ALA A 477 -26.96 10.03 6.79
C ALA A 477 -28.18 10.97 6.85
N THR A 478 -28.50 11.62 5.73
CA THR A 478 -29.56 12.63 5.66
C THR A 478 -30.93 12.09 5.22
N GLY A 479 -30.96 10.86 4.68
CA GLY A 479 -32.18 10.15 4.28
C GLY A 479 -32.53 8.99 5.21
N THR A 480 -33.43 8.11 4.74
CA THR A 480 -33.67 6.82 5.38
C THR A 480 -32.37 6.03 5.43
N PRO A 481 -31.90 5.56 6.61
CA PRO A 481 -30.70 4.76 6.70
C PRO A 481 -30.84 3.45 5.91
N ARG A 482 -29.76 3.05 5.23
CA ARG A 482 -29.64 1.73 4.59
C ARG A 482 -29.53 0.63 5.64
N VAL A 483 -28.82 0.90 6.73
CA VAL A 483 -28.68 0.00 7.86
C VAL A 483 -29.91 0.12 8.75
N GLN A 484 -30.62 -0.97 8.95
CA GLN A 484 -31.82 -1.01 9.79
C GLN A 484 -31.80 -2.21 10.72
N ASN A 485 -32.79 -2.27 11.62
CA ASN A 485 -32.97 -3.40 12.54
C ASN A 485 -31.71 -3.72 13.37
N VAL A 486 -30.96 -2.68 13.75
CA VAL A 486 -29.78 -2.82 14.63
C VAL A 486 -30.27 -3.27 16.01
N ARG A 487 -29.86 -4.48 16.42
CA ARG A 487 -30.15 -5.07 17.71
C ARG A 487 -28.84 -5.39 18.42
N ILE A 488 -28.75 -4.98 19.68
CA ILE A 488 -27.60 -5.26 20.54
C ILE A 488 -28.02 -6.38 21.50
N TYR A 489 -27.14 -7.37 21.65
CA TYR A 489 -27.36 -8.51 22.53
C TYR A 489 -27.44 -8.04 23.98
N ASN A 490 -28.47 -8.50 24.70
CA ASN A 490 -28.64 -8.17 26.11
C ASN A 490 -28.13 -9.33 26.97
N LYS A 491 -26.93 -9.16 27.53
CA LYS A 491 -26.31 -10.16 28.42
C LYS A 491 -27.19 -10.60 29.61
N LYS A 492 -28.15 -9.78 30.06
CA LYS A 492 -29.02 -10.12 31.20
C LYS A 492 -30.19 -11.01 30.80
N THR A 493 -30.69 -10.90 29.57
CA THR A 493 -31.89 -11.62 29.13
C THR A 493 -31.59 -12.75 28.17
N GLY A 494 -30.35 -12.85 27.68
CA GLY A 494 -30.09 -13.50 26.41
C GLY A 494 -30.67 -12.67 25.26
#